data_AF-A0A251XT39-F1
#
_entry.id   AF-A0A251XT39-F1
#
_cell.length_a   1.000
_cell.length_b   1.000
_cell.length_c   1.000
_cell.angle_alpha   90.00
_cell.angle_beta   90.00
_cell.angle_gamma   90.00
#
_symmetry.space_group_name_H-M   'P 1'
#
loop_
_entity.id
_entity.type
_entity.pdbx_description
1 polymer ?
#
loop_
_entity_poly.entity_id
_entity_poly.type
_entity_poly.pdbx_seq_one_letter_code
_entity_poly.pdbx_strand_id
1 'polypeptide(L)'
;MPSRVRVVLTVSAIVCGLVGAVVAPADGARAATRPPAVLAGPDAGYPAAGARLPGPGSVVQRLLDGDVSDAALRDASPVAILGGLPALDVPELQRLSSRIPTTIRELIRRPPAASGVAAWWSGLAPSARRALSEGMPELVGNLEGLPVVDRDAANRRLLDEREAALRAAARTTSGRGAQQLLGRDLRMLAEVRDALQASPGGPERSLLTLDTAWPGRAGIVLGDLDTAAYVSIVVPGMYYSVADRLVDWTDVAARLQQQQAALLGRVPGEGDREGPPRSRGSATARPTSRASARSRSRRRARSTWRAPSRASRGSGRTTRPT
;
A
#
# COMPACT_ATOMS: atom_id res chain seq x y z
N MET A 1 19.38 -14.44 -14.54
CA MET A 1 17.92 -14.62 -14.46
C MET A 1 17.43 -13.87 -13.23
N PRO A 2 16.76 -12.72 -13.38
CA PRO A 2 16.39 -11.89 -12.25
C PRO A 2 15.26 -12.54 -11.45
N SER A 3 15.35 -12.42 -10.14
CA SER A 3 14.44 -12.93 -9.12
C SER A 3 13.01 -12.48 -9.36
N ARG A 4 12.08 -13.44 -9.46
CA ARG A 4 10.63 -13.21 -9.50
C ARG A 4 10.17 -12.70 -8.14
N VAL A 5 10.14 -11.38 -7.97
CA VAL A 5 9.57 -10.73 -6.78
C VAL A 5 8.06 -10.95 -6.78
N ARG A 6 7.43 -10.91 -5.61
CA ARG A 6 6.00 -11.07 -5.41
C ARG A 6 5.52 -9.96 -4.50
N VAL A 7 4.33 -9.45 -4.77
CA VAL A 7 3.72 -8.40 -3.96
C VAL A 7 2.56 -8.92 -3.14
N VAL A 8 2.54 -8.52 -1.89
CA VAL A 8 1.33 -8.59 -1.08
C VAL A 8 0.75 -7.19 -0.97
N LEU A 9 -0.49 -7.03 -1.41
CA LEU A 9 -1.26 -5.79 -1.33
C LEU A 9 -2.16 -5.85 -0.10
N THR A 10 -1.93 -5.04 0.91
CA THR A 10 -2.90 -4.90 2.02
C THR A 10 -3.84 -3.75 1.69
N VAL A 11 -5.16 -3.99 1.60
CA VAL A 11 -6.17 -2.93 1.34
C VAL A 11 -7.22 -2.99 2.44
N SER A 12 -7.41 -1.91 3.19
CA SER A 12 -8.55 -1.82 4.11
C SER A 12 -9.78 -1.25 3.38
N ALA A 13 -10.83 -2.06 3.26
CA ALA A 13 -12.13 -1.66 2.77
C ALA A 13 -13.21 -2.10 3.76
N ILE A 14 -14.10 -1.18 4.16
CA ILE A 14 -15.34 -1.52 4.88
C ILE A 14 -16.34 -2.04 3.84
N VAL A 15 -16.19 -3.29 3.40
CA VAL A 15 -17.24 -3.99 2.62
C VAL A 15 -17.32 -5.45 3.07
N CYS A 16 -18.55 -5.92 3.27
CA CYS A 16 -18.97 -7.22 3.79
C CYS A 16 -18.12 -8.43 3.37
N GLY A 17 -17.72 -9.24 4.36
CA GLY A 17 -17.93 -10.69 4.30
C GLY A 17 -16.91 -11.58 3.59
N LEU A 18 -15.72 -11.11 3.22
CA LEU A 18 -14.69 -11.99 2.66
C LEU A 18 -13.36 -11.84 3.39
N VAL A 19 -13.12 -12.76 4.34
CA VAL A 19 -11.77 -13.09 4.80
C VAL A 19 -11.21 -14.08 3.77
N GLY A 20 -10.24 -13.65 2.96
CA GLY A 20 -9.62 -14.54 1.98
C GLY A 20 -8.42 -13.89 1.31
N ALA A 21 -7.40 -14.69 1.03
CA ALA A 21 -6.29 -14.32 0.16
C ALA A 21 -6.60 -14.86 -1.25
N VAL A 22 -6.71 -13.97 -2.24
CA VAL A 22 -6.84 -14.33 -3.65
C VAL A 22 -5.49 -14.13 -4.32
N VAL A 23 -5.07 -15.12 -5.13
CA VAL A 23 -3.83 -15.08 -5.91
C VAL A 23 -4.22 -15.11 -7.39
N ALA A 24 -3.76 -14.12 -8.17
CA ALA A 24 -4.02 -14.04 -9.61
C ALA A 24 -2.72 -13.82 -10.42
N PRO A 25 -2.61 -14.37 -11.64
CA PRO A 25 -1.51 -14.08 -12.57
C PRO A 25 -1.68 -12.71 -13.25
N ALA A 26 -0.57 -12.03 -13.58
CA ALA A 26 -0.58 -10.73 -14.26
C ALA A 26 -0.29 -10.89 -15.77
N ASP A 27 -1.25 -10.52 -16.62
CA ASP A 27 -1.07 -10.49 -18.08
C ASP A 27 -0.88 -9.05 -18.59
N GLY A 28 0.11 -8.86 -19.46
CA GLY A 28 0.59 -7.55 -19.92
C GLY A 28 -0.03 -7.07 -21.24
N ALA A 29 -0.34 -5.77 -21.32
CA ALA A 29 -0.86 -5.11 -22.53
C ALA A 29 0.19 -4.18 -23.18
N ARG A 30 0.33 -4.27 -24.51
CA ARG A 30 1.22 -3.43 -25.34
C ARG A 30 0.50 -2.19 -25.88
N ALA A 31 1.27 -1.12 -26.03
CA ALA A 31 0.87 0.25 -26.33
C ALA A 31 0.46 0.52 -27.79
N ALA A 32 -0.44 1.50 -27.98
CA ALA A 32 -0.66 2.23 -29.23
C ALA A 32 -0.78 3.74 -28.94
N THR A 33 -0.20 4.55 -29.82
CA THR A 33 0.03 6.00 -29.67
C THR A 33 -1.05 6.90 -30.29
N ARG A 34 -1.55 7.88 -29.51
CA ARG A 34 -2.14 9.23 -29.81
C ARG A 34 -3.50 9.52 -29.13
N PRO A 35 -3.69 10.68 -28.46
CA PRO A 35 -4.93 11.04 -27.75
C PRO A 35 -6.00 11.51 -28.75
N PRO A 36 -7.31 11.58 -28.41
CA PRO A 36 -8.01 11.30 -27.14
C PRO A 36 -8.52 9.85 -26.98
N ALA A 37 -8.27 8.98 -27.97
CA ALA A 37 -8.71 7.58 -27.94
C ALA A 37 -7.98 6.74 -26.88
N VAL A 38 -6.84 7.23 -26.37
CA VAL A 38 -5.98 6.48 -25.45
C VAL A 38 -6.68 6.21 -24.11
N LEU A 39 -7.40 7.17 -23.52
CA LEU A 39 -7.98 7.03 -22.18
C LEU A 39 -9.15 6.01 -22.07
N ALA A 40 -9.69 5.57 -23.20
CA ALA A 40 -10.77 4.57 -23.27
C ALA A 40 -10.25 3.17 -23.63
N GLY A 41 -9.06 2.81 -23.15
CA GLY A 41 -8.35 1.56 -23.44
C GLY A 41 -9.20 0.26 -23.37
N PRO A 42 -8.65 -0.89 -23.79
CA PRO A 42 -9.40 -2.13 -24.05
C PRO A 42 -10.22 -2.66 -22.86
N ASP A 43 -9.92 -2.21 -21.64
CA ASP A 43 -10.61 -2.58 -20.40
C ASP A 43 -11.80 -1.68 -20.08
N ALA A 44 -12.12 -0.71 -20.94
CA ALA A 44 -13.27 0.16 -20.79
C ALA A 44 -14.58 -0.64 -20.98
N GLY A 45 -15.25 -0.99 -19.88
CA GLY A 45 -16.67 -1.29 -19.92
C GLY A 45 -17.43 -0.05 -20.41
N TYR A 46 -18.04 -0.12 -21.59
CA TYR A 46 -18.79 0.99 -22.19
C TYR A 46 -19.84 1.55 -21.22
N PRO A 47 -19.82 2.86 -20.90
CA PRO A 47 -21.03 3.53 -20.45
C PRO A 47 -21.90 3.82 -21.68
N ALA A 48 -23.19 3.52 -21.56
CA ALA A 48 -24.19 3.85 -22.56
C ALA A 48 -24.23 5.36 -22.87
N ALA A 49 -24.40 5.67 -24.16
CA ALA A 49 -24.50 7.00 -24.72
C ALA A 49 -25.72 7.80 -24.21
N GLY A 50 -25.64 9.14 -24.22
CA GLY A 50 -26.85 9.96 -24.13
C GLY A 50 -26.72 11.48 -23.96
N ALA A 51 -25.60 12.01 -23.45
CA ALA A 51 -25.45 13.46 -23.25
C ALA A 51 -24.44 14.06 -24.22
N ARG A 52 -24.78 15.21 -24.82
CA ARG A 52 -23.86 16.02 -25.64
C ARG A 52 -22.85 16.67 -24.68
N LEU A 53 -21.82 15.89 -24.30
CA LEU A 53 -20.78 16.35 -23.39
C LEU A 53 -20.00 17.51 -24.03
N PRO A 54 -19.61 18.52 -23.24
CA PRO A 54 -18.74 19.58 -23.71
C PRO A 54 -17.45 19.01 -24.33
N GLY A 55 -17.08 19.51 -25.50
CA GLY A 55 -15.88 19.05 -26.21
C GLY A 55 -14.58 19.32 -25.42
N PRO A 56 -13.51 18.56 -25.65
CA PRO A 56 -12.30 18.60 -24.83
C PRO A 56 -11.68 20.01 -24.71
N GLY A 57 -11.67 20.82 -25.77
CA GLY A 57 -11.14 22.19 -25.72
C GLY A 57 -11.92 23.12 -24.77
N SER A 58 -13.23 22.92 -24.61
CA SER A 58 -14.07 23.71 -23.68
C SER A 58 -13.86 23.34 -22.22
N VAL A 59 -13.37 22.13 -21.94
CA VAL A 59 -13.00 21.71 -20.58
C VAL A 59 -11.63 22.29 -20.22
N VAL A 60 -10.67 22.27 -21.15
CA VAL A 60 -9.34 22.88 -20.94
C VAL A 60 -9.46 24.38 -20.65
N GLN A 61 -10.26 25.12 -21.42
CA GLN A 61 -10.53 26.54 -21.14
C GLN A 61 -11.12 26.74 -19.75
N ARG A 62 -12.14 25.96 -19.38
CA ARG A 62 -12.72 26.02 -18.02
C ARG A 62 -11.74 25.66 -16.91
N LEU A 63 -10.77 24.80 -17.15
CA LEU A 63 -9.74 24.47 -16.16
C LEU A 63 -8.72 25.61 -15.99
N LEU A 64 -8.43 26.34 -17.07
CA LEU A 64 -7.58 27.53 -17.06
C LEU A 64 -8.30 28.75 -16.47
N ASP A 65 -9.63 28.77 -16.51
CA ASP A 65 -10.43 29.78 -15.85
C ASP A 65 -10.16 29.73 -14.34
N GLY A 66 -9.64 30.84 -13.81
CA GLY A 66 -9.31 30.97 -12.39
C GLY A 66 -10.48 30.71 -11.45
N ASP A 67 -11.72 30.73 -11.97
CA ASP A 67 -12.97 30.56 -11.22
C ASP A 67 -13.67 29.18 -11.30
N VAL A 68 -12.98 28.17 -11.81
CA VAL A 68 -13.50 26.80 -11.89
C VAL A 68 -13.97 26.23 -10.54
N SER A 69 -15.02 25.42 -10.56
CA SER A 69 -15.59 24.76 -9.37
C SER A 69 -16.10 23.37 -9.70
N ASP A 70 -16.38 22.57 -8.67
CA ASP A 70 -16.98 21.24 -8.84
C ASP A 70 -18.29 21.28 -9.65
N ALA A 71 -19.12 22.29 -9.45
CA ALA A 71 -20.36 22.46 -10.21
C ALA A 71 -20.08 22.74 -11.70
N ALA A 72 -19.06 23.54 -12.00
CA ALA A 72 -18.69 23.89 -13.37
C ALA A 72 -18.13 22.69 -14.17
N LEU A 73 -17.61 21.66 -13.49
CA LEU A 73 -17.04 20.46 -14.11
C LEU A 73 -17.95 19.23 -14.04
N ARG A 74 -19.15 19.34 -13.47
CA ARG A 74 -20.07 18.20 -13.28
C ARG A 74 -20.35 17.41 -14.56
N ASP A 75 -20.50 18.12 -15.68
CA ASP A 75 -20.81 17.52 -16.99
C ASP A 75 -19.55 17.33 -17.85
N ALA A 76 -18.36 17.62 -17.32
CA ALA A 76 -17.12 17.37 -18.04
C ALA A 76 -16.76 15.88 -18.00
N SER A 77 -16.35 15.33 -19.14
CA SER A 77 -15.84 13.96 -19.19
C SER A 77 -14.56 13.82 -18.36
N PRO A 78 -14.37 12.73 -17.59
CA PRO A 78 -13.11 12.41 -16.93
C PRO A 78 -11.89 12.50 -17.85
N VAL A 79 -12.05 12.05 -19.10
CA VAL A 79 -11.02 12.09 -20.16
C VAL A 79 -10.61 13.53 -20.48
N ALA A 80 -11.60 14.42 -20.59
CA ALA A 80 -11.36 15.82 -20.92
C ALA A 80 -10.70 16.57 -19.75
N ILE A 81 -11.08 16.24 -18.51
CA ILE A 81 -10.45 16.82 -17.32
C ILE A 81 -8.97 16.40 -17.26
N LEU A 82 -8.68 15.09 -17.29
CA LEU A 82 -7.29 14.60 -17.26
C LEU A 82 -6.45 15.11 -18.44
N GLY A 83 -7.06 15.27 -19.61
CA GLY A 83 -6.39 15.83 -20.80
C GLY A 83 -5.98 17.30 -20.64
N GLY A 84 -6.64 18.07 -19.78
CA GLY A 84 -6.34 19.49 -19.56
C GLY A 84 -5.32 19.78 -18.46
N LEU A 85 -5.19 18.90 -17.47
CA LEU A 85 -4.28 19.12 -16.33
C LEU A 85 -2.81 19.37 -16.71
N PRO A 86 -2.21 18.71 -17.73
CA PRO A 86 -0.82 18.94 -18.09
C PRO A 86 -0.49 20.35 -18.59
N ALA A 87 -1.49 21.18 -18.88
CA ALA A 87 -1.30 22.57 -19.29
C ALA A 87 -1.07 23.52 -18.10
N LEU A 88 -1.31 23.07 -16.88
CA LEU A 88 -1.25 23.87 -15.66
C LEU A 88 0.09 23.70 -14.94
N ASP A 89 0.56 24.77 -14.29
CA ASP A 89 1.71 24.72 -13.40
C ASP A 89 1.37 24.25 -11.98
N VAL A 90 2.37 24.06 -11.12
CA VAL A 90 2.17 23.54 -9.75
C VAL A 90 1.23 24.44 -8.92
N PRO A 91 1.44 25.77 -8.83
CA PRO A 91 0.50 26.66 -8.13
C PRO A 91 -0.94 26.59 -8.66
N GLU A 92 -1.13 26.52 -9.98
CA GLU A 92 -2.45 26.40 -10.61
C GLU A 92 -3.11 25.07 -10.25
N LEU A 93 -2.37 23.96 -10.32
CA LEU A 93 -2.84 22.62 -9.94
C LEU A 93 -3.25 22.56 -8.46
N GLN A 94 -2.49 23.19 -7.56
CA GLN A 94 -2.81 23.24 -6.12
C GLN A 94 -4.08 24.07 -5.84
N ARG A 95 -4.22 25.22 -6.51
CA ARG A 95 -5.44 26.04 -6.42
C ARG A 95 -6.64 25.27 -6.96
N LEU A 96 -6.51 24.65 -8.13
CA LEU A 96 -7.54 23.82 -8.73
C LEU A 96 -7.95 22.70 -7.77
N SER A 97 -6.98 21.96 -7.23
CA SER A 97 -7.22 20.86 -6.29
C SER A 97 -8.07 21.26 -5.09
N SER A 98 -7.84 22.47 -4.56
CA SER A 98 -8.63 23.03 -3.46
C SER A 98 -10.06 23.44 -3.87
N ARG A 99 -10.27 23.78 -5.14
CA ARG A 99 -11.57 24.26 -5.68
C ARG A 99 -12.46 23.14 -6.22
N ILE A 100 -11.88 21.99 -6.61
CA ILE A 100 -12.61 20.86 -7.20
C ILE A 100 -12.44 19.52 -6.45
N PRO A 101 -12.52 19.49 -5.10
CA PRO A 101 -12.27 18.27 -4.33
C PRO A 101 -13.26 17.14 -4.65
N THR A 102 -14.51 17.47 -4.99
CA THR A 102 -15.52 16.46 -5.36
C THR A 102 -15.19 15.83 -6.71
N THR A 103 -14.76 16.64 -7.67
CA THR A 103 -14.36 16.20 -9.01
C THR A 103 -13.15 15.27 -8.94
N ILE A 104 -12.14 15.59 -8.11
CA ILE A 104 -10.99 14.71 -7.90
C ILE A 104 -11.43 13.35 -7.36
N ARG A 105 -12.28 13.33 -6.34
CA ARG A 105 -12.80 12.07 -5.77
C ARG A 105 -13.60 11.28 -6.80
N GLU A 106 -14.37 11.94 -7.65
CA GLU A 106 -15.10 11.29 -8.73
C GLU A 106 -14.18 10.72 -9.81
N LEU A 107 -13.10 11.43 -10.19
CA LEU A 107 -12.07 10.90 -11.09
C LEU A 107 -11.38 9.66 -10.51
N ILE A 108 -11.08 9.66 -9.21
CA ILE A 108 -10.47 8.50 -8.52
C ILE A 108 -11.47 7.33 -8.45
N ARG A 109 -12.74 7.61 -8.17
CA ARG A 109 -13.78 6.59 -8.00
C ARG A 109 -14.26 5.99 -9.31
N ARG A 110 -14.22 6.78 -10.39
CA ARG A 110 -14.68 6.41 -11.74
C ARG A 110 -13.64 6.89 -12.77
N PRO A 111 -12.42 6.35 -12.74
CA PRO A 111 -11.39 6.74 -13.67
C PRO A 111 -11.74 6.26 -15.10
N PRO A 112 -11.13 6.85 -16.13
CA PRO A 112 -11.03 6.20 -17.43
C PRO A 112 -10.35 4.83 -17.32
N ALA A 113 -10.31 4.07 -18.41
CA ALA A 113 -9.66 2.75 -18.40
C ALA A 113 -8.20 2.86 -17.96
N ALA A 114 -7.77 1.96 -17.06
CA ALA A 114 -6.42 1.99 -16.49
C ALA A 114 -5.32 1.95 -17.56
N SER A 115 -5.48 1.11 -18.59
CA SER A 115 -4.59 1.05 -19.76
C SER A 115 -4.51 2.39 -20.49
N GLY A 116 -5.61 3.13 -20.51
CA GLY A 116 -5.65 4.46 -21.10
C GLY A 116 -5.01 5.54 -20.25
N VAL A 117 -5.21 5.50 -18.93
CA VAL A 117 -4.51 6.38 -18.00
C VAL A 117 -3.00 6.12 -18.07
N ALA A 118 -2.58 4.86 -18.11
CA ALA A 118 -1.17 4.48 -18.24
C ALA A 118 -0.53 5.07 -19.50
N ALA A 119 -1.20 4.93 -20.63
CA ALA A 119 -0.71 5.46 -21.90
C ALA A 119 -0.72 7.01 -21.93
N TRP A 120 -1.73 7.66 -21.34
CA TRP A 120 -1.73 9.11 -21.12
C TRP A 120 -0.52 9.55 -20.29
N TRP A 121 -0.33 8.96 -19.10
CA TRP A 121 0.76 9.29 -18.19
C TRP A 121 2.14 9.09 -18.83
N SER A 122 2.33 7.97 -19.54
CA SER A 122 3.58 7.67 -20.24
C SER A 122 3.90 8.64 -21.37
N GLY A 123 2.86 9.23 -22.00
CA GLY A 123 2.99 10.23 -23.06
C GLY A 123 3.30 11.63 -22.56
N LEU A 124 3.22 11.89 -21.25
CA LEU A 124 3.52 13.19 -20.67
C LEU A 124 5.02 13.47 -20.58
N ALA A 125 5.38 14.72 -20.84
CA ALA A 125 6.73 15.22 -20.57
C ALA A 125 7.08 15.00 -19.07
N PRO A 126 8.36 14.70 -18.73
CA PRO A 126 8.76 14.50 -17.34
C PRO A 126 8.43 15.69 -16.42
N SER A 127 8.47 16.92 -16.93
CA SER A 127 8.08 18.13 -16.18
C SER A 127 6.59 18.13 -15.83
N ALA A 128 5.71 17.74 -16.76
CA ALA A 128 4.28 17.67 -16.53
C ALA A 128 3.92 16.59 -15.51
N ARG A 129 4.55 15.40 -15.58
CA ARG A 129 4.38 14.36 -14.56
C ARG A 129 4.77 14.85 -13.17
N ARG A 130 5.93 15.51 -13.07
CA ARG A 130 6.41 16.09 -11.80
C ARG A 130 5.45 17.15 -11.25
N ALA A 131 4.96 18.04 -12.13
CA ALA A 131 4.00 19.07 -11.75
C ALA A 131 2.68 18.47 -11.24
N LEU A 132 2.16 17.42 -11.89
CA LEU A 132 0.96 16.71 -11.43
C LEU A 132 1.19 16.02 -10.07
N SER A 133 2.32 15.34 -9.89
CA SER A 133 2.66 14.68 -8.62
C SER A 133 2.88 15.65 -7.46
N GLU A 134 3.27 16.89 -7.75
CA GLU A 134 3.44 17.96 -6.75
C GLU A 134 2.16 18.76 -6.50
N GLY A 135 1.38 19.03 -7.55
CA GLY A 135 0.21 19.90 -7.48
C GLY A 135 -1.09 19.19 -7.16
N MET A 136 -1.22 17.90 -7.51
CA MET A 136 -2.42 17.09 -7.27
C MET A 136 -2.06 15.69 -6.73
N PRO A 137 -1.35 15.59 -5.59
CA PRO A 137 -0.89 14.31 -5.06
C PRO A 137 -2.03 13.34 -4.73
N GLU A 138 -3.21 13.83 -4.31
CA GLU A 138 -4.40 13.00 -4.07
C GLU A 138 -4.90 12.28 -5.32
N LEU A 139 -4.90 12.99 -6.47
CA LEU A 139 -5.28 12.42 -7.75
C LEU A 139 -4.22 11.42 -8.22
N VAL A 140 -2.97 11.85 -8.34
CA VAL A 140 -1.86 11.01 -8.86
C VAL A 140 -1.67 9.77 -8.00
N GLY A 141 -1.73 9.90 -6.68
CA GLY A 141 -1.52 8.80 -5.74
C GLY A 141 -2.60 7.71 -5.81
N ASN A 142 -3.83 8.07 -6.17
CA ASN A 142 -4.97 7.15 -6.16
C ASN A 142 -5.51 6.78 -7.54
N LEU A 143 -4.93 7.32 -8.62
CA LEU A 143 -5.43 7.08 -9.97
C LEU A 143 -4.90 5.74 -10.52
N GLU A 144 -5.83 4.84 -10.81
CA GLU A 144 -5.50 3.54 -11.41
C GLU A 144 -4.89 3.68 -12.81
N GLY A 145 -3.90 2.85 -13.11
CA GLY A 145 -3.10 2.91 -14.34
C GLY A 145 -1.78 3.68 -14.22
N LEU A 146 -1.53 4.40 -13.12
CA LEU A 146 -0.22 5.01 -12.88
C LEU A 146 0.79 4.00 -12.29
N PRO A 147 2.09 4.12 -12.62
CA PRO A 147 3.15 3.31 -12.00
C PRO A 147 3.16 3.41 -10.48
N VAL A 148 3.47 2.31 -9.78
CA VAL A 148 3.45 2.26 -8.32
C VAL A 148 4.40 3.27 -7.70
N VAL A 149 5.56 3.49 -8.30
CA VAL A 149 6.55 4.48 -7.84
C VAL A 149 6.01 5.91 -7.88
N ASP A 150 5.23 6.26 -8.90
CA ASP A 150 4.61 7.58 -9.02
C ASP A 150 3.48 7.73 -7.98
N ARG A 151 2.70 6.66 -7.76
CA ARG A 151 1.63 6.62 -6.77
C ARG A 151 2.14 6.70 -5.34
N ASP A 152 3.19 5.96 -5.01
CA ASP A 152 3.86 5.98 -3.70
C ASP A 152 4.37 7.39 -3.38
N ALA A 153 5.13 7.99 -4.31
CA ALA A 153 5.68 9.33 -4.12
C ALA A 153 4.57 10.38 -3.91
N ALA A 154 3.50 10.31 -4.71
CA ALA A 154 2.35 11.21 -4.58
C ALA A 154 1.58 10.99 -3.26
N ASN A 155 1.30 9.75 -2.87
CA ASN A 155 0.58 9.46 -1.63
C ASN A 155 1.40 9.80 -0.38
N ARG A 156 2.73 9.64 -0.40
CA ARG A 156 3.59 10.09 0.71
C ARG A 156 3.59 11.61 0.83
N ARG A 157 3.63 12.33 -0.29
CA ARG A 157 3.45 13.79 -0.28
C ARG A 157 2.09 14.18 0.29
N LEU A 158 1.01 13.52 -0.14
CA LEU A 158 -0.33 13.75 0.40
C LEU A 158 -0.37 13.51 1.92
N LEU A 159 0.25 12.44 2.41
CA LEU A 159 0.35 12.12 3.82
C LEU A 159 1.02 13.26 4.61
N ASP A 160 2.17 13.74 4.12
CA ASP A 160 2.94 14.82 4.75
C ASP A 160 2.15 16.14 4.76
N GLU A 161 1.53 16.51 3.63
CA GLU A 161 0.72 17.72 3.49
C GLU A 161 -0.48 17.72 4.44
N ARG A 162 -1.21 16.61 4.49
CA ARG A 162 -2.42 16.48 5.33
C ARG A 162 -2.06 16.50 6.80
N GLU A 163 -0.98 15.84 7.20
CA GLU A 163 -0.51 15.86 8.58
C GLU A 163 -0.05 17.27 9.01
N ALA A 164 0.67 17.98 8.13
CA ALA A 164 1.06 19.38 8.37
C ALA A 164 -0.17 20.30 8.52
N ALA A 165 -1.16 20.16 7.63
CA ALA A 165 -2.40 20.93 7.69
C ALA A 165 -3.19 20.66 8.99
N LEU A 166 -3.32 19.40 9.40
CA LEU A 166 -4.00 19.02 10.64
C LEU A 166 -3.26 19.56 11.88
N ARG A 167 -1.93 19.51 11.91
CA ARG A 167 -1.14 20.12 13.01
C ARG A 167 -1.30 21.64 13.04
N ALA A 168 -1.34 22.30 11.89
CA ALA A 168 -1.60 23.75 11.83
C ALA A 168 -3.00 24.10 12.35
N ALA A 169 -4.03 23.34 11.95
CA ALA A 169 -5.39 23.49 12.46
C ALA A 169 -5.46 23.25 13.97
N ALA A 170 -4.76 22.24 14.49
CA ALA A 170 -4.74 21.94 15.92
C ALA A 170 -4.12 23.06 16.78
N ARG A 171 -3.20 23.86 16.23
CA ARG A 171 -2.64 25.02 16.96
C ARG A 171 -3.60 26.20 17.10
N THR A 172 -4.58 26.32 16.21
CA THR A 172 -5.48 27.48 16.14
C THR A 172 -6.92 27.16 16.53
N THR A 173 -7.31 25.88 16.49
CA THR A 173 -8.66 25.42 16.82
C THR A 173 -8.85 25.38 18.34
N SER A 174 -9.88 26.02 18.85
CA SER A 174 -10.27 25.94 20.26
C SER A 174 -11.42 24.93 20.47
N GLY A 175 -11.56 24.45 21.70
CA GLY A 175 -12.63 23.52 22.08
C GLY A 175 -12.23 22.04 22.08
N ARG A 176 -12.60 21.33 23.16
CA ARG A 176 -12.18 19.93 23.38
C ARG A 176 -12.65 18.97 22.28
N GLY A 177 -13.89 19.11 21.80
CA GLY A 177 -14.45 18.23 20.77
C GLY A 177 -13.73 18.37 19.42
N ALA A 178 -13.48 19.59 18.97
CA ALA A 178 -12.74 19.84 17.74
C ALA A 178 -11.28 19.34 17.82
N GLN A 179 -10.63 19.55 18.97
CA GLN A 179 -9.29 19.00 19.25
C GLN A 179 -9.26 17.47 19.23
N GLN A 180 -10.30 16.81 19.76
CA GLN A 180 -10.39 15.35 19.73
C GLN A 180 -10.52 14.81 18.30
N LEU A 181 -11.28 15.47 17.42
CA LEU A 181 -11.40 15.09 16.01
C LEU A 181 -10.05 15.24 15.28
N LEU A 182 -9.37 16.37 15.45
CA LEU A 182 -8.04 16.58 14.87
C LEU A 182 -7.01 15.57 15.38
N GLY A 183 -7.00 15.30 16.68
CA GLY A 183 -6.12 14.31 17.30
C GLY A 183 -6.41 12.87 16.88
N ARG A 184 -7.66 12.56 16.51
CA ARG A 184 -8.04 11.27 15.94
C ARG A 184 -7.50 11.14 14.50
N ASP A 185 -7.69 12.15 13.68
CA ASP A 185 -7.23 12.12 12.28
C ASP A 185 -5.68 12.12 12.21
N LEU A 186 -4.99 12.86 13.10
CA LEU A 186 -3.53 12.79 13.22
C LEU A 186 -3.01 11.40 13.61
N ARG A 187 -3.67 10.71 14.54
CA ARG A 187 -3.29 9.34 14.91
C ARG A 187 -3.45 8.37 13.75
N MET A 188 -4.52 8.52 12.96
CA MET A 188 -4.73 7.73 11.76
C MET A 188 -3.60 7.92 10.74
N LEU A 189 -3.17 9.15 10.49
CA LEU A 189 -2.05 9.41 9.57
C LEU A 189 -0.70 8.92 10.12
N ALA A 190 -0.50 9.00 11.43
CA ALA A 190 0.68 8.44 12.09
C ALA A 190 0.76 6.91 11.89
N GLU A 191 -0.35 6.19 12.05
CA GLU A 191 -0.43 4.75 11.77
C GLU A 191 -0.05 4.41 10.32
N VAL A 192 -0.48 5.22 9.34
CA VAL A 192 -0.05 5.04 7.94
C VAL A 192 1.46 5.22 7.80
N ARG A 193 2.02 6.26 8.42
CA ARG A 193 3.48 6.52 8.34
C ARG A 193 4.29 5.41 9.00
N ASP A 194 3.84 4.91 10.14
CA ASP A 194 4.51 3.85 10.88
C ASP A 194 4.42 2.53 10.12
N ALA A 195 3.27 2.23 9.50
CA ALA A 195 3.10 1.04 8.68
C ALA A 195 4.01 1.03 7.44
N LEU A 196 4.44 2.19 6.93
CA LEU A 196 5.40 2.29 5.84
C LEU A 196 6.85 2.02 6.25
N GLN A 197 7.15 1.97 7.56
CA GLN A 197 8.49 1.63 8.04
C GLN A 197 8.74 0.13 7.90
N ALA A 198 9.58 -0.26 6.94
CA ALA A 198 9.97 -1.65 6.79
C ALA A 198 10.82 -2.11 7.98
N SER A 199 10.51 -3.28 8.55
CA SER A 199 11.40 -3.91 9.53
C SER A 199 12.75 -4.25 8.87
N PRO A 200 13.87 -4.28 9.61
CA PRO A 200 15.16 -4.71 9.07
C PRO A 200 15.07 -6.10 8.41
N GLY A 201 15.46 -6.19 7.13
CA GLY A 201 15.34 -7.42 6.34
C GLY A 201 13.91 -7.76 5.87
N GLY A 202 12.94 -6.88 6.11
CA GLY A 202 11.59 -6.94 5.58
C GLY A 202 11.51 -6.50 4.11
N PRO A 203 10.40 -6.83 3.40
CA PRO A 203 10.18 -6.32 2.05
C PRO A 203 10.01 -4.80 2.06
N GLU A 204 10.42 -4.15 0.97
CA GLU A 204 10.14 -2.73 0.74
C GLU A 204 8.64 -2.47 0.78
N ARG A 205 8.25 -1.29 1.29
CA ARG A 205 6.84 -0.90 1.47
C ARG A 205 6.54 0.33 0.65
N SER A 206 5.50 0.25 -0.18
CA SER A 206 5.01 1.38 -0.99
C SER A 206 3.55 1.70 -0.68
N LEU A 207 3.19 2.98 -0.63
CA LEU A 207 1.84 3.47 -0.36
C LEU A 207 1.04 3.60 -1.66
N LEU A 208 0.24 2.59 -1.99
CA LEU A 208 -0.49 2.53 -3.26
C LEU A 208 -1.76 3.38 -3.28
N THR A 209 -2.46 3.49 -2.15
CA THR A 209 -3.66 4.34 -2.01
C THR A 209 -3.70 4.96 -0.64
N LEU A 210 -4.22 6.19 -0.57
CA LEU A 210 -4.46 6.93 0.66
C LEU A 210 -5.71 7.79 0.51
N ASP A 211 -6.72 7.51 1.35
CA ASP A 211 -7.81 8.42 1.67
C ASP A 211 -7.60 8.91 3.11
N THR A 212 -7.40 10.20 3.27
CA THR A 212 -7.18 10.84 4.58
C THR A 212 -8.48 11.26 5.26
N ALA A 213 -9.66 11.07 4.63
CA ALA A 213 -10.93 11.36 5.26
C ALA A 213 -11.32 10.23 6.22
N TRP A 214 -11.56 10.56 7.49
CA TRP A 214 -11.95 9.59 8.51
C TRP A 214 -13.14 8.70 8.06
N PRO A 215 -13.09 7.36 8.25
CA PRO A 215 -12.12 6.56 9.02
C PRO A 215 -10.81 6.21 8.29
N GLY A 216 -10.58 6.83 7.13
CA GLY A 216 -9.40 6.64 6.29
C GLY A 216 -9.45 5.35 5.48
N ARG A 217 -8.64 5.31 4.43
CA ARG A 217 -8.28 4.07 3.71
C ARG A 217 -6.81 4.17 3.34
N ALA A 218 -6.10 3.06 3.45
CA ALA A 218 -4.72 2.97 3.02
C ALA A 218 -4.49 1.60 2.37
N GLY A 219 -3.65 1.59 1.34
CA GLY A 219 -3.18 0.38 0.71
C GLY A 219 -1.68 0.35 0.66
N ILE A 220 -1.07 -0.68 1.24
CA ILE A 220 0.39 -0.83 1.30
C ILE A 220 0.80 -2.05 0.48
N VAL A 221 1.71 -1.81 -0.45
CA VAL A 221 2.39 -2.80 -1.27
C VAL A 221 3.64 -3.27 -0.54
N LEU A 222 3.83 -4.58 -0.45
CA LEU A 222 5.01 -5.22 0.13
C LEU A 222 5.82 -5.92 -0.96
N GLY A 223 6.97 -5.37 -1.33
CA GLY A 223 7.79 -5.79 -2.47
C GLY A 223 7.58 -4.92 -3.71
N ASP A 224 7.95 -5.45 -4.88
CA ASP A 224 7.84 -4.76 -6.17
C ASP A 224 6.66 -5.30 -7.00
N LEU A 225 5.64 -4.47 -7.18
CA LEU A 225 4.37 -4.86 -7.83
C LEU A 225 4.53 -4.89 -9.35
N ASP A 226 5.42 -4.06 -9.90
CA ASP A 226 5.62 -3.91 -11.33
C ASP A 226 6.32 -5.16 -11.91
N THR A 227 7.14 -5.84 -11.10
CA THR A 227 7.82 -7.09 -11.48
C THR A 227 7.22 -8.34 -10.86
N ALA A 228 6.10 -8.21 -10.15
CA ALA A 228 5.53 -9.29 -9.38
C ALA A 228 5.03 -10.44 -10.28
N ALA A 229 5.54 -11.66 -10.08
CA ALA A 229 4.99 -12.84 -10.76
C ALA A 229 3.66 -13.31 -10.14
N TYR A 230 3.44 -12.99 -8.86
CA TYR A 230 2.25 -13.35 -8.10
C TYR A 230 1.92 -12.22 -7.14
N VAL A 231 0.63 -11.90 -7.06
CA VAL A 231 0.10 -10.93 -6.13
C VAL A 231 -0.83 -11.63 -5.14
N SER A 232 -0.64 -11.42 -3.84
CA SER A 232 -1.63 -11.81 -2.82
C SER A 232 -2.28 -10.55 -2.25
N ILE A 233 -3.59 -10.52 -2.16
CA ILE A 233 -4.29 -9.38 -1.56
C ILE A 233 -4.78 -9.78 -0.17
N VAL A 234 -4.46 -8.96 0.83
CA VAL A 234 -4.91 -9.13 2.22
C VAL A 234 -5.85 -7.98 2.57
N VAL A 235 -7.12 -8.31 2.74
CA VAL A 235 -8.13 -7.35 3.21
C VAL A 235 -8.45 -7.68 4.66
N PRO A 236 -8.19 -6.77 5.61
CA PRO A 236 -8.53 -7.01 6.99
C PRO A 236 -10.06 -6.98 7.17
N GLY A 237 -10.56 -7.71 8.16
CA GLY A 237 -12.00 -7.83 8.41
C GLY A 237 -12.64 -6.57 9.00
N MET A 238 -13.90 -6.71 9.40
CA MET A 238 -14.62 -5.69 10.16
C MET A 238 -13.86 -5.34 11.46
N TYR A 239 -13.87 -4.06 11.86
CA TYR A 239 -13.18 -3.50 13.04
C TYR A 239 -11.65 -3.31 12.94
N TYR A 240 -11.08 -3.48 11.75
CA TYR A 240 -9.66 -3.21 11.50
C TYR A 240 -9.48 -1.89 10.75
N SER A 241 -9.69 -0.79 11.48
CA SER A 241 -9.53 0.55 10.96
C SER A 241 -8.05 0.87 10.67
N VAL A 242 -7.81 1.84 9.79
CA VAL A 242 -6.46 2.37 9.56
C VAL A 242 -5.83 2.87 10.86
N ALA A 243 -6.63 3.56 11.68
CA ALA A 243 -6.16 4.22 12.89
C ALA A 243 -5.84 3.28 14.06
N ASP A 244 -6.26 2.02 14.00
CA ASP A 244 -6.09 1.09 15.12
C ASP A 244 -5.14 -0.06 14.81
N ARG A 245 -5.02 -0.48 13.54
CA ARG A 245 -4.50 -1.81 13.19
C ARG A 245 -3.68 -1.90 11.89
N LEU A 246 -3.38 -0.78 11.24
CA LEU A 246 -2.69 -0.82 9.94
C LEU A 246 -1.26 -1.37 10.08
N VAL A 247 -0.51 -0.95 11.09
CA VAL A 247 0.83 -1.48 11.38
C VAL A 247 0.77 -3.01 11.59
N ASP A 248 -0.08 -3.46 12.51
CA ASP A 248 -0.25 -4.89 12.85
C ASP A 248 -0.46 -5.75 11.59
N TRP A 249 -1.39 -5.35 10.72
CA TRP A 249 -1.70 -6.12 9.50
C TRP A 249 -0.65 -6.01 8.42
N THR A 250 0.04 -4.87 8.33
CA THR A 250 1.17 -4.74 7.40
C THR A 250 2.30 -5.67 7.80
N ASP A 251 2.54 -5.85 9.09
CA ASP A 251 3.52 -6.82 9.59
C ASP A 251 3.07 -8.28 9.40
N VAL A 252 1.78 -8.58 9.57
CA VAL A 252 1.23 -9.91 9.21
C VAL A 252 1.44 -10.20 7.72
N ALA A 253 1.11 -9.24 6.86
CA ALA A 253 1.28 -9.38 5.42
C ALA A 253 2.77 -9.49 5.03
N ALA A 254 3.67 -8.80 5.72
CA ALA A 254 5.12 -8.91 5.50
C ALA A 254 5.65 -10.30 5.86
N ARG A 255 5.21 -10.88 6.99
CA ARG A 255 5.54 -12.27 7.35
C ARG A 255 5.01 -13.27 6.33
N LEU A 256 3.78 -13.08 5.85
CA LEU A 256 3.20 -13.91 4.80
C LEU A 256 4.02 -13.83 3.51
N GLN A 257 4.37 -12.61 3.08
CA GLN A 257 5.19 -12.38 1.89
C GLN A 257 6.55 -13.10 2.00
N GLN A 258 7.22 -13.00 3.15
CA GLN A 258 8.50 -13.66 3.39
C GLN A 258 8.37 -15.19 3.38
N GLN A 259 7.32 -15.75 3.98
CA GLN A 259 7.04 -17.19 3.94
C GLN A 259 6.80 -17.67 2.51
N GLN A 260 6.01 -16.94 1.73
CA GLN A 260 5.79 -17.22 0.33
C GLN A 260 7.12 -17.18 -0.43
N ALA A 261 7.88 -16.09 -0.32
CA ALA A 261 9.19 -15.94 -0.98
C ALA A 261 10.14 -17.12 -0.66
N ALA A 262 10.19 -17.55 0.60
CA ALA A 262 11.01 -18.68 1.04
C ALA A 262 10.55 -20.02 0.44
N LEU A 263 9.24 -20.27 0.36
CA LEU A 263 8.71 -21.51 -0.22
C LEU A 263 9.04 -21.63 -1.70
N LEU A 264 9.04 -20.52 -2.43
CA LEU A 264 9.21 -20.53 -3.88
C LEU A 264 10.66 -20.53 -4.32
N GLY A 265 11.52 -19.89 -3.52
CA GLY A 265 12.97 -20.09 -3.64
C GLY A 265 13.38 -21.53 -3.33
N ARG A 266 12.51 -22.31 -2.66
CA ARG A 266 12.69 -23.74 -2.38
C ARG A 266 12.01 -24.66 -3.38
N VAL A 267 11.11 -24.20 -4.25
CA VAL A 267 10.52 -25.06 -5.30
C VAL A 267 11.65 -25.40 -6.27
N PRO A 268 12.11 -26.67 -6.33
CA PRO A 268 13.08 -27.07 -7.32
C PRO A 268 12.49 -26.77 -8.69
N GLY A 269 13.28 -26.13 -9.54
CA GLY A 269 12.92 -25.98 -10.93
C GLY A 269 12.53 -27.34 -11.50
N GLU A 270 11.45 -27.34 -12.27
CA GLU A 270 11.19 -28.26 -13.37
C GLU A 270 12.52 -28.77 -13.99
N GLY A 271 13.02 -29.91 -13.49
CA GLY A 271 14.39 -30.38 -13.67
C GLY A 271 14.64 -31.70 -12.94
N ASP A 272 13.91 -31.96 -11.85
CA ASP A 272 13.89 -33.25 -11.16
C ASP A 272 12.64 -34.09 -11.49
N ARG A 273 12.23 -34.13 -12.77
CA ARG A 273 11.28 -35.17 -13.24
C ARG A 273 12.04 -36.35 -13.85
N GLU A 274 11.91 -37.47 -13.15
CA GLU A 274 12.14 -38.86 -13.62
C GLU A 274 13.57 -39.25 -14.05
N GLY A 275 14.38 -39.63 -13.07
CA GLY A 275 15.29 -40.76 -13.28
C GLY A 275 14.49 -42.07 -13.39
N PRO A 276 14.79 -42.98 -14.33
CA PRO A 276 13.95 -44.13 -14.62
C PRO A 276 13.87 -45.10 -13.43
N PRO A 277 12.77 -45.88 -13.31
CA PRO A 277 12.56 -46.76 -12.17
C PRO A 277 13.65 -47.83 -12.13
N ARG A 278 14.41 -47.88 -11.02
CA ARG A 278 15.33 -48.99 -10.76
C ARG A 278 14.53 -50.28 -10.66
N SER A 279 14.79 -51.17 -11.61
CA SER A 279 14.20 -52.51 -11.73
C SER A 279 14.37 -53.31 -10.44
N ARG A 280 13.28 -53.95 -10.02
CA ARG A 280 13.24 -54.97 -8.97
C ARG A 280 14.16 -56.14 -9.37
N GLY A 281 15.18 -56.39 -8.54
CA GLY A 281 15.97 -57.62 -8.54
C GLY A 281 15.75 -58.35 -7.23
N SER A 282 15.08 -59.50 -7.30
CA SER A 282 14.86 -60.47 -6.24
C SER A 282 16.16 -61.19 -5.85
N ALA A 283 16.48 -61.26 -4.56
CA ALA A 283 17.21 -62.39 -3.94
C ALA A 283 17.15 -62.36 -2.40
N THR A 284 16.30 -63.23 -1.86
CA THR A 284 16.52 -64.18 -0.74
C THR A 284 17.50 -63.90 0.41
N ALA A 285 17.00 -64.26 1.61
CA ALA A 285 17.66 -64.83 2.80
C ALA A 285 17.91 -63.92 4.02
N ARG A 286 17.05 -64.10 5.04
CA ARG A 286 17.40 -64.02 6.48
C ARG A 286 18.16 -65.32 6.84
N PRO A 287 19.02 -65.39 7.89
CA PRO A 287 18.52 -65.28 9.27
C PRO A 287 19.49 -64.72 10.37
N THR A 288 18.85 -64.33 11.49
CA THR A 288 19.24 -64.39 12.92
C THR A 288 20.69 -64.18 13.40
N SER A 289 20.90 -63.25 14.36
CA SER A 289 21.07 -63.50 15.82
C SER A 289 21.56 -62.18 16.49
N ARG A 290 20.89 -61.65 17.53
CA ARG A 290 21.05 -61.92 18.98
C ARG A 290 22.30 -61.24 19.59
N ALA A 291 22.11 -60.20 20.41
CA ALA A 291 22.69 -60.05 21.77
C ALA A 291 22.58 -58.60 22.34
N SER A 292 21.68 -58.46 23.33
CA SER A 292 22.02 -58.10 24.72
C SER A 292 22.89 -56.87 25.05
N ALA A 293 22.22 -55.88 25.64
CA ALA A 293 22.48 -55.25 26.95
C ALA A 293 23.85 -54.61 27.25
N ARG A 294 23.83 -53.35 27.72
CA ARG A 294 23.94 -53.04 29.16
C ARG A 294 23.84 -51.54 29.46
N SER A 295 23.04 -51.26 30.48
CA SER A 295 23.04 -50.08 31.34
C SER A 295 24.43 -49.72 31.89
N ARG A 296 24.72 -48.42 32.06
CA ARG A 296 25.40 -47.92 33.26
C ARG A 296 25.11 -46.43 33.51
N SER A 297 24.33 -46.22 34.56
CA SER A 297 24.26 -45.00 35.36
C SER A 297 25.57 -44.74 36.10
N ARG A 298 26.01 -43.48 36.19
CA ARG A 298 26.62 -42.81 37.38
C ARG A 298 26.85 -41.34 37.02
N ARG A 299 26.08 -40.37 37.56
CA ARG A 299 26.13 -39.71 38.89
C ARG A 299 27.18 -38.59 38.99
N ARG A 300 26.63 -37.36 39.13
CA ARG A 300 27.09 -36.18 39.91
C ARG A 300 28.39 -35.45 39.53
N ALA A 301 28.24 -34.17 39.23
CA ALA A 301 28.81 -33.10 40.07
C ALA A 301 27.85 -31.88 40.08
N ARG A 302 27.55 -31.40 41.28
CA ARG A 302 26.84 -30.14 41.57
C ARG A 302 27.89 -29.06 41.78
N SER A 303 27.65 -27.86 41.30
CA SER A 303 28.09 -26.65 42.01
C SER A 303 27.04 -25.54 41.81
N THR A 304 26.44 -25.19 42.93
CA THR A 304 25.51 -24.08 43.13
C THR A 304 26.30 -22.82 43.39
N TRP A 305 25.89 -21.68 42.84
CA TRP A 305 26.20 -20.37 43.42
C TRP A 305 24.94 -19.50 43.49
N ARG A 306 24.82 -18.81 44.63
CA ARG A 306 23.61 -18.27 45.24
C ARG A 306 23.71 -16.74 45.24
N ALA A 307 22.58 -16.06 45.05
CA ALA A 307 22.45 -14.61 45.23
C ALA A 307 22.58 -14.21 46.72
N PRO A 308 22.94 -12.95 47.04
CA PRO A 308 22.77 -12.40 48.37
C PRO A 308 21.54 -11.47 48.48
N SER A 309 20.87 -11.56 49.63
CA SER A 309 19.76 -10.72 50.06
C SER A 309 20.18 -9.77 51.18
N ARG A 310 19.77 -8.50 51.06
CA ARG A 310 19.37 -7.50 52.10
C ARG A 310 20.15 -7.37 53.42
N ALA A 311 20.50 -6.12 53.74
CA ALA A 311 20.36 -5.58 55.09
C ALA A 311 19.89 -4.12 55.05
N SER A 312 18.83 -3.83 55.80
CA SER A 312 18.31 -2.51 56.17
C SER A 312 18.76 -2.16 57.58
N ARG A 313 19.12 -0.89 57.86
CA ARG A 313 18.83 -0.14 59.11
C ARG A 313 19.58 1.20 59.10
N GLY A 314 18.91 2.26 59.56
CA GLY A 314 19.61 3.48 60.03
C GLY A 314 18.84 4.78 59.81
N SER A 315 18.03 5.15 60.81
CA SER A 315 17.26 6.40 60.94
C SER A 315 18.14 7.61 61.29
N GLY A 316 17.73 8.84 60.91
CA GLY A 316 18.49 10.05 61.26
C GLY A 316 17.93 11.42 60.79
N ARG A 317 16.64 11.68 61.02
CA ARG A 317 16.00 12.93 61.51
C ARG A 317 16.64 14.33 61.27
N THR A 318 15.74 15.28 60.88
CA THR A 318 15.68 16.75 61.22
C THR A 318 16.73 17.69 60.59
N THR A 319 16.44 18.91 60.10
CA THR A 319 15.54 19.98 60.58
C THR A 319 15.36 21.07 59.49
N ARG A 320 14.14 21.61 59.32
CA ARG A 320 13.86 23.03 58.92
C ARG A 320 14.28 23.95 60.10
N PRO A 321 14.39 25.30 60.00
CA PRO A 321 13.57 26.29 59.29
C PRO A 321 14.44 27.33 58.53
N THR A 322 14.00 28.41 57.87
CA THR A 322 12.83 29.31 57.95
C THR A 322 12.35 29.67 56.55
#